data_AF-A0A0A7LKP6-F1
#
_entry.id   AF-A0A0A7LKP6-F1
#
_cell.length_a   1.000
_cell.length_b   1.000
_cell.length_c   1.000
_cell.angle_alpha   90.00
_cell.angle_beta   90.00
_cell.angle_gamma   90.00
#
_symmetry.space_group_name_H-M   'P 1'
#
loop_
_entity.id
_entity.type
_entity.pdbx_description
1 polymer ?
#
loop_
_entity_poly.entity_id
_entity_poly.type
_entity_poly.pdbx_seq_one_letter_code
_entity_poly.pdbx_strand_id
1 'polypeptide(L)'
;MGTEGQNVSGKGYDKPYKRGQIAIPFGAGVRYKLDRHFDLGFEIGWRKTFTDYIDDVGGDYVQDRADLKSPAAQYFGYDITRNDGAQLGTFGEYNQAGEIRGHSNEKDWYIVTGITLNYILAPKIKSPKFR
;
A
#
# COMPACT_ATOMS: atom_id res chain seq x y z
N MET A 1 0.69 -13.90 6.88
CA MET A 1 1.74 -12.98 7.35
C MET A 1 1.20 -12.29 8.60
N GLY A 2 2.00 -12.16 9.65
CA GLY A 2 1.59 -11.66 10.97
C GLY A 2 2.84 -11.15 11.67
N THR A 3 3.42 -10.12 11.07
CA THR A 3 4.75 -9.55 11.34
C THR A 3 4.77 -8.75 12.64
N GLU A 4 3.61 -8.28 13.12
CA GLU A 4 3.42 -7.47 14.34
C GLU A 4 2.89 -8.28 15.54
N GLY A 5 3.08 -9.60 15.56
CA GLY A 5 2.51 -10.45 16.63
C GLY A 5 1.01 -10.71 16.45
N GLN A 6 0.47 -10.42 15.28
CA GLN A 6 -0.90 -10.79 14.92
C GLN A 6 -0.99 -12.32 14.92
N ASN A 7 -1.96 -12.87 15.68
CA ASN A 7 -2.13 -14.30 16.07
C ASN A 7 -1.48 -14.72 17.41
N VAL A 8 -0.96 -13.78 18.18
CA VAL A 8 -0.50 -14.00 19.56
C VAL A 8 -1.62 -13.56 20.51
N SER A 9 -2.37 -14.52 21.06
CA SER A 9 -3.35 -14.22 22.11
C SER A 9 -2.63 -13.91 23.42
N GLY A 10 -2.90 -12.74 24.00
CA GLY A 10 -2.72 -12.51 25.44
C GLY A 10 -1.74 -11.44 25.91
N LYS A 11 -1.09 -10.66 25.05
CA LYS A 11 -0.09 -9.65 25.48
C LYS A 11 -0.18 -8.28 24.78
N GLY A 12 -1.39 -7.79 24.49
CA GLY A 12 -1.56 -6.45 23.88
C GLY A 12 -1.22 -6.35 22.39
N TYR A 13 -0.94 -7.47 21.73
CA TYR A 13 -0.71 -7.53 20.28
C TYR A 13 -2.00 -7.38 19.48
N ASP A 14 -1.88 -6.78 18.29
CA ASP A 14 -3.01 -6.38 17.48
C ASP A 14 -3.82 -7.55 16.89
N LYS A 15 -5.12 -7.29 16.70
CA LYS A 15 -6.08 -8.30 16.26
C LYS A 15 -5.73 -8.83 14.86
N PRO A 16 -5.94 -10.13 14.59
CA PRO A 16 -5.67 -10.71 13.28
C PRO A 16 -6.35 -9.96 12.12
N TYR A 17 -5.63 -9.80 11.00
CA TYR A 17 -6.12 -9.19 9.77
C TYR A 17 -7.53 -9.66 9.38
N LYS A 18 -8.45 -8.72 9.14
CA LYS A 18 -9.70 -9.01 8.43
C LYS A 18 -9.42 -9.10 6.94
N ARG A 19 -9.68 -10.27 6.33
CA ARG A 19 -9.43 -10.55 4.91
C ARG A 19 -10.30 -9.75 3.94
N GLY A 20 -11.40 -9.19 4.42
CA GLY A 20 -12.29 -8.33 3.64
C GLY A 20 -12.18 -6.90 4.14
N GLN A 21 -11.94 -5.97 3.22
CA GLN A 21 -11.82 -4.56 3.55
C GLN A 21 -12.71 -3.72 2.63
N ILE A 22 -13.42 -2.76 3.22
CA ILE A 22 -14.16 -1.74 2.50
C ILE A 22 -13.21 -0.57 2.26
N ALA A 23 -13.18 -0.07 1.02
CA ALA A 23 -12.52 1.18 0.66
C ALA A 23 -13.53 2.08 -0.03
N ILE A 24 -13.44 3.39 0.20
CA ILE A 24 -14.26 4.38 -0.50
C ILE A 24 -13.41 4.96 -1.64
N PRO A 25 -13.67 4.58 -2.90
CA PRO A 25 -13.00 5.18 -4.03
C PRO A 25 -13.66 6.53 -4.37
N PHE A 26 -12.86 7.56 -4.57
CA PHE A 26 -13.30 8.80 -5.17
C PHE A 26 -12.19 9.32 -6.08
N GLY A 27 -12.57 9.91 -7.21
CA GLY A 27 -11.61 10.29 -8.23
C GLY A 27 -12.22 11.21 -9.26
N ALA A 28 -11.35 11.84 -10.03
CA ALA A 28 -11.72 12.69 -11.14
C ALA A 28 -10.87 12.31 -12.35
N GLY A 29 -11.46 12.45 -13.52
CA GLY A 29 -10.75 12.26 -14.77
C GLY A 29 -11.11 13.38 -15.74
N VAL A 30 -10.13 13.76 -16.56
CA VAL A 30 -10.33 14.68 -17.67
C VAL A 30 -10.06 13.94 -18.96
N ARG A 31 -10.93 14.14 -19.94
CA ARG A 31 -10.71 13.67 -21.31
C ARG A 31 -10.62 14.88 -22.21
N TYR A 32 -9.54 14.95 -22.97
CA TYR A 32 -9.27 16.00 -23.93
C TYR A 32 -9.16 15.42 -25.33
N LYS A 33 -9.88 16.02 -26.27
CA LYS A 33 -9.81 15.66 -27.68
C LYS A 33 -8.64 16.39 -28.33
N LEU A 34 -7.57 15.66 -28.64
CA LEU A 34 -6.37 16.21 -29.28
C LEU A 34 -6.62 16.50 -30.76
N ASP A 35 -7.26 15.56 -31.46
CA ASP A 35 -7.62 15.69 -32.87
C ASP A 35 -8.91 14.92 -33.17
N ARG A 36 -9.40 15.01 -34.41
CA ARG A 36 -10.53 14.22 -34.92
C ARG A 36 -10.32 12.71 -34.78
N HIS A 37 -9.06 12.28 -34.68
CA HIS A 37 -8.67 10.87 -34.57
C HIS A 37 -8.05 10.50 -33.22
N PHE A 38 -7.81 11.45 -32.30
CA PHE A 38 -7.09 11.16 -31.05
C PHE A 38 -7.77 11.82 -29.84
N ASP A 39 -8.08 11.00 -28.84
CA ASP A 39 -8.51 11.46 -27.52
C ASP A 39 -7.50 11.03 -26.45
N LEU A 40 -7.13 11.96 -25.58
CA LEU A 40 -6.27 11.73 -24.41
C LEU A 40 -7.12 11.78 -23.14
N GLY A 41 -7.01 10.75 -22.31
CA GLY A 41 -7.63 10.67 -20.99
C GLY A 41 -6.56 10.72 -19.90
N PHE A 42 -6.84 11.45 -18.83
CA PHE A 42 -6.11 11.39 -17.57
C PHE A 42 -7.09 11.13 -16.44
N GLU A 43 -6.76 10.19 -15.56
CA GLU A 43 -7.58 9.80 -14.43
C GLU A 43 -6.74 9.79 -13.15
N ILE A 44 -7.29 10.32 -12.06
CA ILE A 44 -6.73 10.22 -10.71
C ILE A 44 -7.82 9.76 -9.75
N GLY A 45 -7.54 8.67 -9.03
CA GLY A 45 -8.44 8.09 -8.04
C GLY A 45 -7.74 7.91 -6.70
N TRP A 46 -8.32 8.46 -5.65
CA TRP A 46 -7.97 8.18 -4.26
C TRP A 46 -8.83 7.04 -3.74
N ARG A 47 -8.22 6.13 -2.98
CA ARG A 47 -8.93 5.10 -2.25
C ARG A 47 -8.60 5.25 -0.78
N LYS A 48 -9.54 5.83 -0.03
CA LYS A 48 -9.45 5.87 1.43
C LYS A 48 -9.78 4.49 1.96
N THR A 49 -8.84 3.91 2.69
CA THR A 49 -9.06 2.61 3.31
C THR A 49 -9.36 2.80 4.80
N PHE A 50 -9.99 1.80 5.42
CA PHE A 50 -10.28 1.80 6.86
C PHE A 50 -9.32 0.90 7.64
N THR A 51 -8.12 0.67 7.10
CA THR A 51 -7.07 -0.16 7.70
C THR A 51 -5.77 0.60 7.75
N ASP A 52 -4.91 0.19 8.67
CA ASP A 52 -3.54 0.66 8.89
C ASP A 52 -2.52 -0.41 8.49
N TYR A 53 -2.85 -1.17 7.45
CA TYR A 53 -2.19 -2.44 7.14
C TYR A 53 -1.72 -2.51 5.69
N ILE A 54 -1.67 -1.38 4.99
CA ILE A 54 -1.15 -1.31 3.61
C ILE A 54 0.38 -1.26 3.63
N ASP A 55 0.97 -0.64 4.65
CA ASP A 55 2.42 -0.61 4.83
C ASP A 55 2.93 -1.63 5.86
N ASP A 56 2.05 -2.25 6.66
CA ASP A 56 2.40 -3.28 7.67
C ASP A 56 3.36 -2.71 8.73
N VAL A 57 3.19 -1.42 9.07
CA VAL A 57 3.99 -0.65 10.04
C VAL A 57 3.06 0.05 11.04
N GLY A 58 2.55 -0.69 12.01
CA GLY A 58 1.74 -0.18 13.12
C GLY A 58 2.20 -0.70 14.49
N GLY A 59 2.01 0.12 15.53
CA GLY A 59 2.24 -0.26 16.93
C GLY A 59 3.70 -0.32 17.33
N ASP A 60 4.00 -1.19 18.30
CA ASP A 60 5.35 -1.37 18.85
C ASP A 60 5.99 -2.65 18.32
N TYR A 61 7.32 -2.68 18.26
CA TYR A 61 8.06 -3.90 17.92
C TYR A 61 7.80 -5.02 18.94
N VAL A 62 7.69 -6.25 18.46
CA VAL A 62 7.43 -7.42 19.30
C VAL A 62 8.58 -7.64 20.29
N GLN A 63 8.22 -7.85 21.57
CA GLN A 63 9.21 -7.96 22.65
C GLN A 63 9.92 -9.32 22.66
N ASP A 64 9.20 -10.39 22.35
CA ASP A 64 9.70 -11.77 22.41
C ASP A 64 9.63 -12.45 21.04
N ARG A 65 10.77 -12.88 20.49
CA ARG A 65 10.85 -13.68 19.25
C ARG A 65 9.94 -14.92 19.28
N ALA A 66 9.78 -15.53 20.46
CA ALA A 66 8.99 -16.74 20.67
C ALA A 66 7.48 -16.51 20.46
N ASP A 67 7.02 -15.26 20.53
CA ASP A 67 5.63 -14.90 20.24
C ASP A 67 5.36 -15.00 18.72
N LEU A 68 6.38 -14.86 17.86
CA LEU A 68 6.25 -14.91 16.41
C LEU A 68 6.26 -16.35 15.88
N LYS A 69 5.12 -16.82 15.37
CA LYS A 69 4.88 -18.24 15.04
C LYS A 69 5.40 -18.69 13.67
N SER A 70 5.79 -17.78 12.78
CA SER A 70 6.29 -18.14 11.45
C SER A 70 7.72 -17.63 11.23
N PRO A 71 8.55 -18.34 10.43
CA PRO A 71 9.91 -17.87 10.12
C PRO A 71 9.95 -16.47 9.51
N ALA A 72 8.96 -16.15 8.65
CA ALA A 72 8.85 -14.81 8.08
C ALA A 72 8.48 -13.76 9.13
N ALA A 73 7.59 -14.08 10.08
CA ALA A 73 7.24 -13.17 11.16
C ALA A 73 8.43 -12.92 12.11
N GLN A 74 9.18 -13.98 12.45
CA GLN A 74 10.41 -13.86 13.24
C GLN A 74 11.44 -12.95 12.56
N TYR A 75 11.60 -13.09 11.24
CA TYR A 75 12.52 -12.26 10.47
C TYR A 75 12.11 -10.79 10.43
N PHE A 76 10.89 -10.47 9.94
CA PHE A 76 10.45 -9.09 9.73
C PHE A 76 10.03 -8.38 11.03
N GLY A 77 9.58 -9.11 12.04
CA GLY A 77 9.09 -8.55 13.31
C GLY A 77 10.13 -8.48 14.43
N TYR A 78 11.30 -9.14 14.29
CA TYR A 78 12.28 -9.24 15.38
C TYR A 78 13.75 -9.39 14.93
N ASP A 79 14.07 -10.32 14.01
CA ASP A 79 15.47 -10.59 13.68
C ASP A 79 16.11 -9.48 12.82
N ILE A 80 15.33 -8.77 11.99
CA ILE A 80 15.81 -7.60 11.21
C ILE A 80 16.17 -6.39 12.09
N THR A 81 15.58 -6.30 13.29
CA THR A 81 15.87 -5.23 14.24
C THR A 81 17.00 -5.59 15.20
N ARG A 82 17.41 -6.86 15.26
CA ARG A 82 18.61 -7.27 15.97
C ARG A 82 19.84 -6.92 15.15
N ASN A 83 20.56 -5.90 15.62
CA ASN A 83 21.97 -5.71 15.28
C ASN A 83 22.78 -6.92 15.79
N ASP A 84 22.89 -8.00 15.00
CA ASP A 84 23.82 -9.12 15.24
C ASP A 84 25.30 -8.73 15.01
N GLY A 85 25.61 -7.44 15.14
CA GLY A 85 26.86 -6.82 14.73
C GLY A 85 27.23 -5.61 15.57
N ALA A 86 26.86 -5.59 16.85
CA ALA A 86 27.42 -4.63 17.82
C ALA A 86 28.91 -4.98 18.11
N GLN A 87 29.75 -4.93 17.07
CA GLN A 87 31.17 -4.73 17.23
C GLN A 87 31.43 -3.23 17.11
N LEU A 88 31.66 -2.62 18.28
CA LEU A 88 32.42 -1.39 18.49
C LEU A 88 31.88 -0.11 17.82
N GLY A 89 30.96 0.54 18.54
CA GLY A 89 30.92 2.00 18.63
C GLY A 89 30.29 2.74 17.45
N THR A 90 29.28 3.57 17.78
CA THR A 90 28.68 4.59 16.91
C THR A 90 27.61 4.05 15.96
N PHE A 91 26.39 3.87 16.46
CA PHE A 91 25.17 4.66 16.22
C PHE A 91 24.06 4.03 17.05
N GLY A 92 23.20 4.86 17.63
CA GLY A 92 22.20 4.48 18.63
C GLY A 92 21.31 3.31 18.22
N GLU A 93 20.82 2.63 19.23
CA GLU A 93 19.81 1.59 19.18
C GLU A 93 18.55 2.15 18.49
N TYR A 94 18.26 1.70 17.27
CA TYR A 94 17.03 2.05 16.56
C TYR A 94 16.24 0.76 16.29
N ASN A 95 14.92 0.80 16.54
CA ASN A 95 13.96 -0.28 16.29
C ASN A 95 14.01 -1.43 17.31
N GLN A 96 14.34 -1.16 18.57
CA GLN A 96 14.36 -2.19 19.61
C GLN A 96 12.96 -2.73 19.94
N ALA A 97 12.93 -3.93 20.50
CA ALA A 97 11.73 -4.54 21.09
C ALA A 97 11.01 -3.55 22.03
N GLY A 98 9.73 -3.29 21.79
CA GLY A 98 8.93 -2.32 22.56
C GLY A 98 9.10 -0.85 22.16
N GLU A 99 9.94 -0.52 21.18
CA GLU A 99 9.93 0.81 20.56
C GLU A 99 8.79 0.96 19.55
N ILE A 100 8.35 2.20 19.35
CA ILE A 100 7.29 2.54 18.40
C ILE A 100 7.79 2.24 16.99
N ARG A 101 7.13 1.30 16.32
CA ARG A 101 7.34 0.95 14.91
C ARG A 101 6.54 1.89 14.00
N GLY A 102 5.31 2.22 14.38
CA GLY A 102 4.41 3.07 13.61
C GLY A 102 3.17 3.46 14.38
N HIS A 103 2.45 4.48 13.90
CA HIS A 103 1.25 4.97 14.56
C HIS A 103 0.02 4.18 14.12
N SER A 104 -0.42 3.22 14.96
CA SER A 104 -1.58 2.34 14.66
C SER A 104 -2.96 3.02 14.61
N ASN A 105 -2.99 4.34 14.77
CA ASN A 105 -4.18 5.20 14.76
C ASN A 105 -4.45 5.75 13.35
N GLU A 106 -3.43 5.81 12.50
CA GLU A 106 -3.58 6.36 11.17
C GLU A 106 -4.21 5.30 10.25
N LYS A 107 -4.74 5.74 9.11
CA LYS A 107 -5.39 4.83 8.16
C LYS A 107 -4.77 5.10 6.83
N ASP A 108 -4.47 4.04 6.10
CA ASP A 108 -3.75 4.14 4.85
C ASP A 108 -4.65 4.56 3.70
N TRP A 109 -4.08 5.37 2.82
CA TRP A 109 -4.69 5.82 1.57
C TRP A 109 -3.74 5.49 0.45
N TYR A 110 -4.28 5.08 -0.69
CA TYR A 110 -3.47 4.92 -1.89
C TYR A 110 -4.12 5.62 -3.07
N ILE A 111 -3.26 6.05 -4.00
CA ILE A 111 -3.65 6.81 -5.18
C ILE A 111 -3.39 5.92 -6.39
N VAL A 112 -4.33 5.89 -7.32
CA VAL A 112 -4.17 5.27 -8.63
C VAL A 112 -4.38 6.32 -9.70
N THR A 113 -3.38 6.48 -10.55
CA THR A 113 -3.40 7.40 -11.69
C THR A 113 -3.30 6.62 -13.00
N GLY A 114 -4.05 7.04 -14.01
CA GLY A 114 -4.06 6.41 -15.32
C GLY A 114 -3.98 7.43 -16.45
N ILE A 115 -3.31 7.05 -17.53
CA ILE A 115 -3.27 7.78 -18.80
C ILE A 115 -3.83 6.87 -19.87
N THR A 116 -4.76 7.37 -20.69
CA THR A 116 -5.37 6.63 -21.80
C THR A 116 -5.21 7.40 -23.11
N LEU A 117 -4.79 6.72 -24.16
CA LEU A 117 -4.76 7.27 -25.52
C LEU A 117 -5.71 6.46 -26.40
N ASN A 118 -6.71 7.12 -26.96
CA ASN A 118 -7.70 6.49 -27.85
C ASN A 118 -7.49 6.98 -29.28
N TYR A 119 -7.46 6.04 -30.22
CA TYR A 119 -7.40 6.33 -31.65
C TYR A 119 -8.76 6.03 -32.30
N ILE A 120 -9.38 7.04 -32.90
CA ILE A 120 -10.69 6.96 -33.55
C ILE A 120 -10.51 6.63 -35.04
N LEU A 121 -10.94 5.44 -35.43
CA LEU A 121 -10.99 5.01 -36.83
C LEU A 121 -12.23 5.60 -37.50
N ALA A 122 -12.10 6.77 -38.13
CA ALA A 122 -13.16 7.35 -38.94
C ALA A 122 -13.05 6.85 -40.40
N PRO A 123 -13.96 6.00 -40.90
CA PRO A 123 -13.95 5.61 -42.31
C PRO A 123 -14.27 6.82 -43.20
N LYS A 124 -13.40 7.11 -44.16
CA LYS A 124 -13.69 8.10 -45.22
C LYS A 124 -14.78 7.56 -46.14
N ILE A 125 -16.03 7.92 -45.89
CA ILE A 125 -17.11 7.71 -46.86
C ILE A 125 -16.90 8.72 -47.99
N LYS A 126 -16.37 8.25 -49.14
CA LYS A 126 -16.40 9.04 -50.38
C LYS A 126 -17.83 9.05 -50.87
N SER A 127 -18.56 10.13 -50.61
CA SER A 127 -19.84 10.37 -51.27
C SER A 127 -19.61 10.59 -52.77
N PRO A 128 -20.30 9.88 -53.68
CA PRO A 128 -20.22 10.17 -55.11
C PRO A 128 -20.73 11.60 -55.35
N LYS A 129 -20.00 12.37 -56.18
CA LYS A 129 -20.49 13.68 -56.65
C LYS A 129 -21.64 13.40 -57.63
N PHE A 130 -22.85 13.85 -57.31
CA PHE A 130 -23.92 13.94 -58.30
C PHE A 130 -23.48 14.97 -59.35
N ARG A 131 -23.42 14.53 -60.60
CA ARG A 131 -23.06 15.34 -61.78
C ARG A 131 -24.31 15.81 -62.48
#